data_AF-A0A0E9MU98-F1
#
_entry.id   AF-A0A0E9MU98-F1
#
_cell.length_a   1.000
_cell.length_b   1.000
_cell.length_c   1.000
_cell.angle_alpha   90.00
_cell.angle_beta   90.00
_cell.angle_gamma   90.00
#
_symmetry.space_group_name_H-M   'P 1'
#
loop_
_entity.id
_entity.type
_entity.pdbx_description
1 polymer ?
#
loop_
_entity_poly.entity_id
_entity_poly.type
_entity_poly.pdbx_seq_one_letter_code
_entity_poly.pdbx_strand_id
1 'polypeptide(L)' 'MDDSRQLRAQAKRCRQLADQISDVFAHGGLIALADDLESRAAELESENPPVRSNPTQE' A
#
# COMPACT_ATOMS: atom_id res chain seq x y z
N MET A 1 -3.14 -11.64 4.42
CA MET A 1 -3.48 -10.21 4.42
C MET A 1 -2.38 -9.34 5.07
N ASP A 2 -1.21 -9.91 5.39
CA ASP A 2 -0.11 -9.15 5.97
C ASP A 2 0.61 -8.25 4.97
N ASP A 3 0.53 -8.56 3.68
CA ASP A 3 1.23 -7.82 2.62
C ASP A 3 0.67 -6.41 2.42
N SER A 4 -0.66 -6.22 2.40
CA SER A 4 -1.27 -4.88 2.30
C SER A 4 -0.93 -4.01 3.52
N ARG A 5 -0.87 -4.61 4.72
CA ARG A 5 -0.47 -3.92 5.95
C ARG A 5 1.01 -3.53 5.92
N GLN A 6 1.88 -4.39 5.42
CA GLN A 6 3.30 -4.10 5.25
C GLN A 6 3.54 -2.98 4.24
N LEU A 7 2.82 -3.00 3.10
CA LEU A 7 2.88 -1.94 2.09
C LEU A 7 2.45 -0.57 2.66
N ARG A 8 1.36 -0.52 3.43
CA ARG A 8 0.96 0.73 4.11
C ARG A 8 1.99 1.20 5.15
N ALA A 9 2.58 0.27 5.90
CA ALA A 9 3.63 0.61 6.85
C ALA A 9 4.87 1.18 6.14
N GLN A 10 5.20 0.64 4.96
CA GLN A 10 6.30 1.11 4.14
C GLN A 10 6.00 2.49 3.52
N ALA A 11 4.78 2.71 3.01
CA ALA A 11 4.34 4.02 2.52
C ALA A 11 4.49 5.11 3.59
N LYS A 12 4.07 4.79 4.83
CA LYS A 12 4.24 5.70 5.98
C LYS A 12 5.71 6.04 6.25
N ARG A 13 6.62 5.06 6.16
CA ARG A 13 8.06 5.30 6.30
C ARG A 13 8.61 6.19 5.19
N CYS A 14 8.17 5.99 3.95
CA CYS A 14 8.57 6.83 2.81
C CYS A 14 8.15 8.29 3.01
N ARG A 15 6.92 8.54 3.47
CA ARG A 15 6.46 9.91 3.83
C ARG A 15 7.29 10.52 4.96
N GLN A 16 7.53 9.77 6.03
CA GLN A 16 8.37 10.23 7.14
C GLN A 16 9.81 10.54 6.73
N LEU A 17 10.37 9.78 5.78
CA LEU A 17 11.70 10.04 5.24
C LEU A 17 11.69 11.25 4.30
N ALA A 18 10.63 11.43 3.51
CA ALA A 18 10.44 12.61 2.66
C ALA A 18 10.43 13.89 3.51
N ASP A 19 9.70 13.90 4.63
CA ASP A 19 9.63 15.04 5.57
C ASP A 19 10.99 15.42 6.17
N GLN A 20 11.94 14.46 6.22
CA GLN A 20 13.29 14.68 6.77
C GLN A 20 14.31 15.11 5.72
N ILE A 21 13.94 15.12 4.43
CA ILE A 21 14.84 15.40 3.32
C ILE A 21 14.56 16.79 2.75
N SER A 22 15.60 17.61 2.68
CA SER A 22 15.54 18.94 2.06
C SER A 22 15.73 18.92 0.53
N ASP A 23 16.17 17.79 -0.03
CA ASP A 23 16.31 17.61 -1.48
C ASP A 23 14.92 17.42 -2.11
N VAL A 24 14.51 18.39 -2.93
CA VAL A 24 13.17 18.43 -3.54
C VAL A 24 12.92 17.23 -4.47
N PHE A 25 13.95 16.73 -5.15
CA PHE A 25 13.82 15.62 -6.08
C PHE A 25 13.67 14.29 -5.32
N ALA A 26 14.48 14.07 -4.29
CA ALA A 26 14.38 12.92 -3.42
C ALA A 26 13.08 12.93 -2.60
N HIS A 27 12.65 14.10 -2.11
CA HIS A 27 11.35 14.28 -1.48
C HIS A 27 10.22 13.86 -2.43
N GLY A 28 10.20 14.40 -3.65
CA GLY A 28 9.20 14.05 -4.67
C GLY A 28 9.17 12.55 -4.98
N GLY A 29 10.34 11.93 -5.13
CA GLY A 29 10.44 10.48 -5.36
C GLY A 29 9.91 9.63 -4.21
N LEU A 30 10.13 10.04 -2.95
CA LEU A 30 9.63 9.33 -1.78
C LEU A 30 8.12 9.48 -1.60
N ILE A 31 7.55 10.63 -1.92
CA ILE A 31 6.09 10.82 -1.94
C ILE A 31 5.45 9.94 -3.01
N ALA A 32 6.00 9.95 -4.24
CA ALA A 32 5.49 9.11 -5.32
C ALA A 32 5.57 7.61 -4.98
N LEU A 33 6.67 7.18 -4.36
CA LEU A 33 6.81 5.80 -3.88
C LEU A 33 5.79 5.46 -2.78
N ALA A 34 5.49 6.39 -1.87
CA ALA A 34 4.48 6.17 -0.84
C ALA A 34 3.08 5.98 -1.44
N ASP A 35 2.72 6.79 -2.45
CA ASP A 35 1.43 6.68 -3.13
C ASP A 35 1.29 5.38 -3.95
N ASP A 36 2.38 4.91 -4.59
CA ASP A 36 2.41 3.61 -5.28
C ASP A 36 2.17 2.44 -4.30
N LEU A 37 2.86 2.47 -3.15
CA LEU A 37 2.71 1.45 -2.11
C LEU A 37 1.29 1.41 -1.53
N GLU A 38 0.65 2.56 -1.33
CA GLU A 38 -0.76 2.61 -0.90
C GLU A 38 -1.72 2.10 -1.97
N SER A 39 -1.45 2.41 -3.25
CA SER A 39 -2.24 1.90 -4.38
C SER A 39 -2.17 0.37 -4.46
N ARG A 40 -0.97 -0.21 -4.38
CA ARG A 40 -0.78 -1.67 -4.34
C ARG A 40 -1.40 -2.32 -3.10
N ALA A 41 -1.37 -1.64 -1.96
CA ALA A 41 -2.03 -2.13 -0.76
C ALA A 41 -3.56 -2.21 -0.94
N ALA A 42 -4.16 -1.23 -1.62
CA ALA A 42 -5.58 -1.21 -1.92
C ALA A 42 -5.96 -2.28 -2.96
N GLU A 43 -5.13 -2.49 -3.97
CA GLU A 43 -5.30 -3.58 -4.95
C GLU A 43 -5.31 -4.95 -4.27
N LEU A 44 -4.34 -5.23 -3.39
CA LEU A 44 -4.29 -6.50 -2.65
C LEU A 44 -5.48 -6.73 -1.71
N GLU A 45 -6.10 -5.66 -1.21
CA GLU A 45 -7.33 -5.77 -0.43
C GLU A 45 -8.55 -6.01 -1.30
N SER A 46 -8.56 -5.42 -2.50
CA SER A 46 -9.62 -5.59 -3.49
C SER A 46 -9.57 -6.94 -4.20
N GLU A 47 -8.38 -7.50 -4.45
CA GLU A 47 -8.17 -8.84 -5.03
C GLU A 47 -8.41 -9.97 -4.02
N ASN A 48 -8.61 -9.64 -2.75
CA ASN A 48 -8.96 -10.59 -1.69
C ASN A 48 -10.40 -10.34 -1.19
N PRO A 49 -11.43 -10.34 -2.06
CA PRO A 49 -12.79 -10.39 -1.57
C PRO A 49 -12.96 -11.73 -0.82
N PRO A 50 -13.72 -11.77 0.29
CA PRO A 50 -14.08 -13.06 0.86
C PRO A 50 -14.74 -13.86 -0.26
N VAL A 51 -14.12 -14.96 -0.67
CA VAL A 51 -14.75 -15.97 -1.50
C VAL A 51 -16.04 -16.29 -0.77
N ARG A 52 -17.17 -15.78 -1.26
CA ARG A 52 -18.48 -16.27 -0.86
C ARG A 52 -18.48 -17.73 -1.30
N SER A 53 -18.05 -18.61 -0.41
CA SER A 53 -18.32 -20.03 -0.50
C SER A 53 -19.84 -20.14 -0.53
N ASN A 54 -20.40 -20.19 -1.73
CA ASN A 54 -21.78 -20.56 -1.92
C ASN A 54 -21.82 -22.07 -1.70
N PRO A 55 -22.47 -22.59 -0.64
CA PRO A 55 -22.71 -24.01 -0.55
C PRO A 55 -23.86 -24.28 -1.52
N THR A 56 -23.54 -24.53 -2.78
CA THR A 56 -24.52 -25.13 -3.69
C THR A 56 -24.68 -26.58 -3.24
N GLN A 57 -25.75 -26.81 -2.47
CA GLN A 57 -26.34 -28.12 -2.31
C GLN A 57 -26.95 -28.52 -3.65
N GLU A 58 -26.51 -29.64 -4.23
CA GLU A 58 -27.32 -30.58 -5.02
C GLU A 58 -26.78 -32.00 -4.81
#